data_AF-A0A4S4N289-F1
#
_entry.id   AF-A0A4S4N289-F1
#
_cell.length_a   1.000
_cell.length_b   1.000
_cell.length_c   1.000
_cell.angle_alpha   90.00
_cell.angle_beta   90.00
_cell.angle_gamma   90.00
#
_symmetry.space_group_name_H-M   'P 1'
#
loop_
_entity.id
_entity.type
_entity.pdbx_description
1 polymer ?
#
loop_
_entity_poly.entity_id
_entity_poly.type
_entity_poly.pdbx_seq_one_letter_code
_entity_poly.pdbx_strand_id
1 'polypeptide(L)'
;MNASTSFVASNYMNADDQLTQLLQSMSLAGPWTSTFAVQDQLDADLFPTTNGVYLDLIFTHREAFYTFPQGHQLCALGFSEIAKKVEMRKWRVDREGDNEAVNAFRNEAWIIANA
;
A
#
# COMPACT_ATOMS: atom_id res chain seq x y z
N MET A 1 29.09 49.56 -20.89
CA MET A 1 29.27 48.65 -19.72
C MET A 1 27.93 47.97 -19.50
N ASN A 2 27.83 46.66 -19.71
CA ASN A 2 26.58 45.91 -19.66
C ASN A 2 26.51 45.04 -18.38
N ALA A 3 25.27 44.76 -18.00
CA ALA A 3 24.76 44.21 -16.75
C ALA A 3 25.39 42.93 -16.21
N SER A 4 25.24 42.70 -14.89
CA SER A 4 24.83 41.41 -14.32
C SER A 4 24.44 41.58 -12.84
N THR A 5 23.15 41.82 -12.57
CA THR A 5 22.53 41.52 -11.27
C THR A 5 21.92 40.12 -11.38
N SER A 6 22.47 39.16 -10.63
CA SER A 6 21.95 37.79 -10.55
C SER A 6 20.59 37.80 -9.86
N PHE A 7 19.52 37.63 -10.62
CA PHE A 7 18.20 37.36 -10.11
C PHE A 7 18.17 35.90 -9.63
N VAL A 8 18.22 35.69 -8.31
CA VAL A 8 17.93 34.39 -7.71
C VAL A 8 16.43 34.17 -7.90
N ALA A 9 16.08 33.46 -8.96
CA ALA A 9 14.75 32.90 -9.10
C ALA A 9 14.59 31.82 -8.03
N SER A 10 13.92 32.15 -6.93
CA SER A 10 13.34 31.15 -6.05
C SER A 10 12.39 30.32 -6.91
N ASN A 11 12.79 29.09 -7.22
CA ASN A 11 11.93 28.08 -7.83
C ASN A 11 10.79 27.78 -6.86
N TYR A 12 9.73 28.58 -6.89
CA TYR A 12 8.44 28.18 -6.37
C TYR A 12 7.95 27.04 -7.26
N MET A 13 8.14 25.80 -6.80
CA MET A 13 7.41 24.67 -7.39
C MET A 13 5.92 25.01 -7.30
N ASN A 14 5.20 24.85 -8.41
CA ASN A 14 3.76 25.06 -8.44
C ASN A 14 3.10 24.14 -7.41
N ALA A 15 2.04 24.59 -6.74
CA ALA A 15 1.29 23.74 -5.81
C ALA A 15 0.83 22.43 -6.47
N ASP A 16 0.54 22.47 -7.77
CA ASP A 16 0.23 21.28 -8.58
C ASP A 16 1.43 20.34 -8.74
N ASP A 17 2.65 20.88 -8.86
CA ASP A 17 3.89 20.09 -8.93
C ASP A 17 4.22 19.47 -7.58
N GLN A 18 3.96 20.19 -6.48
CA GLN A 18 4.12 19.66 -5.12
C GLN A 18 3.10 18.57 -4.81
N LEU A 19 1.83 18.76 -5.21
CA LEU A 19 0.79 17.76 -5.07
C LEU A 19 1.11 16.52 -5.94
N THR A 20 1.59 16.75 -7.16
CA THR A 20 2.01 15.65 -8.06
C THR A 20 3.21 14.89 -7.50
N GLN A 21 4.22 15.56 -6.94
CA GLN A 21 5.34 14.89 -6.28
C GLN A 21 4.92 14.15 -5.01
N LEU A 22 4.01 14.72 -4.21
CA LEU A 22 3.47 14.05 -3.02
C LEU A 22 2.69 12.79 -3.44
N LEU A 23 1.82 12.91 -4.43
CA LEU A 23 1.07 11.79 -4.99
C LEU A 23 1.99 10.75 -5.64
N GLN A 24 3.07 11.15 -6.32
CA GLN A 24 4.06 10.24 -6.89
C GLN A 24 4.91 9.53 -5.83
N SER A 25 5.28 10.24 -4.75
CA SER A 25 5.92 9.64 -3.58
C SER A 25 5.00 8.65 -2.87
N MET A 26 3.69 8.91 -2.89
CA MET A 26 2.67 7.99 -2.39
C MET A 26 2.31 6.89 -3.40
N SER A 27 2.49 7.08 -4.71
CA SER A 27 2.00 6.15 -5.76
C SER A 27 3.05 5.21 -6.33
N LEU A 28 4.35 5.46 -6.14
CA LEU A 28 5.41 4.57 -6.62
C LEU A 28 6.45 4.17 -5.56
N ALA A 29 6.43 4.83 -4.38
CA ALA A 29 7.24 4.43 -3.22
C ALA A 29 6.44 4.34 -1.90
N GLY A 30 5.13 4.61 -1.95
CA GLY A 30 4.20 4.56 -0.82
C GLY A 30 3.49 3.20 -0.66
N PRO A 31 2.37 3.14 0.08
CA PRO A 31 1.66 1.91 0.52
C PRO A 31 1.36 0.85 -0.57
N TRP A 32 1.54 1.15 -1.85
CA TRP A 32 1.51 0.19 -2.96
C TRP A 32 2.66 -0.83 -2.94
N THR A 33 3.82 -0.42 -2.42
CA THR A 33 4.90 -1.36 -2.12
C THR A 33 4.49 -2.34 -1.04
N SER A 34 3.51 -2.02 -0.19
CA SER A 34 3.16 -2.93 0.91
C SER A 34 2.48 -4.19 0.41
N THR A 35 1.59 -4.14 -0.58
CA THR A 35 1.00 -5.37 -1.15
C THR A 35 2.05 -6.18 -1.89
N PHE A 36 2.87 -5.57 -2.75
CA PHE A 36 3.96 -6.29 -3.44
C PHE A 36 5.04 -6.82 -2.48
N ALA A 37 5.45 -6.05 -1.48
CA ALA A 37 6.39 -6.50 -0.45
C ALA A 37 5.79 -7.61 0.41
N VAL A 38 4.48 -7.59 0.66
CA VAL A 38 3.78 -8.69 1.34
C VAL A 38 3.73 -9.92 0.45
N GLN A 39 3.54 -9.77 -0.86
CA GLN A 39 3.64 -10.87 -1.82
C GLN A 39 5.04 -11.50 -1.79
N ASP A 40 6.11 -10.70 -1.79
CA ASP A 40 7.49 -11.17 -1.68
C ASP A 40 7.75 -11.85 -0.32
N GLN A 41 7.24 -11.29 0.78
CA GLN A 41 7.32 -11.90 2.11
C GLN A 41 6.54 -13.21 2.20
N LEU A 42 5.40 -13.33 1.50
CA LEU A 42 4.63 -14.56 1.41
C LEU A 42 5.37 -15.61 0.60
N ASP A 43 5.99 -15.23 -0.52
CA ASP A 43 6.78 -16.13 -1.35
C ASP A 43 8.06 -16.60 -0.64
N ALA A 44 8.64 -15.75 0.22
CA ALA A 44 9.75 -16.09 1.09
C ALA A 44 9.35 -16.85 2.38
N ASP A 45 8.06 -17.10 2.61
CA ASP A 45 7.51 -17.72 3.82
C ASP A 45 7.87 -16.94 5.12
N LEU A 46 7.92 -15.61 5.04
CA LEU A 46 8.29 -14.69 6.13
C LEU A 46 7.12 -13.84 6.64
N PHE A 47 6.00 -13.77 5.91
CA PHE A 47 4.87 -12.92 6.30
C PHE A 47 4.20 -13.41 7.60
N PRO A 48 4.19 -12.61 8.69
CA PRO A 48 3.61 -13.02 9.96
C PRO A 48 2.10 -12.70 10.02
N THR A 49 1.35 -13.47 10.81
CA THR A 49 -0.11 -13.26 11.00
C THR A 49 -0.55 -13.30 12.46
N THR A 50 0.34 -13.71 13.37
CA THR A 50 0.06 -13.80 14.81
C THR A 50 -0.03 -12.41 15.44
N ASN A 51 -0.84 -12.25 16.51
CA ASN A 51 -1.05 -10.98 17.22
C ASN A 51 -1.59 -9.83 16.34
N GLY A 52 -2.28 -10.14 15.23
CA GLY A 52 -2.91 -9.13 14.38
C GLY A 52 -1.94 -8.26 13.58
N VAL A 53 -0.67 -8.66 13.43
CA VAL A 53 0.37 -7.89 12.69
C VAL A 53 0.00 -7.58 11.22
N TYR A 54 -0.93 -8.34 10.63
CA TYR A 54 -1.44 -8.08 9.28
C TYR A 54 -2.45 -6.91 9.24
N LEU A 55 -2.96 -6.45 10.37
CA LEU A 55 -3.93 -5.34 10.45
C LEU A 55 -3.28 -4.00 10.10
N ASP A 56 -2.01 -3.81 10.40
CA ASP A 56 -1.27 -2.59 10.04
C ASP A 56 -1.30 -2.35 8.53
N LEU A 57 -1.17 -3.41 7.73
CA LEU A 57 -1.30 -3.36 6.28
C LEU A 57 -2.71 -2.91 5.87
N ILE A 58 -3.75 -3.49 6.47
CA ILE A 58 -5.15 -3.17 6.18
C ILE A 58 -5.45 -1.72 6.53
N PHE A 59 -5.05 -1.24 7.71
CA PHE A 59 -5.33 0.11 8.16
C PHE A 59 -4.56 1.15 7.35
N THR A 60 -3.28 0.91 7.07
CA THR A 60 -2.48 1.79 6.20
C THR A 60 -3.08 1.87 4.81
N HIS A 61 -3.53 0.73 4.25
CA HIS A 61 -4.21 0.73 2.96
C HIS A 61 -5.52 1.53 3.02
N ARG A 62 -6.36 1.34 4.03
CA ARG A 62 -7.64 2.09 4.18
C ARG A 62 -7.41 3.59 4.22
N GLU A 63 -6.42 4.05 4.97
CA GLU A 63 -6.07 5.48 5.04
C GLU A 63 -5.68 6.03 3.66
N ALA A 64 -4.83 5.30 2.93
CA ALA A 64 -4.45 5.66 1.56
C ALA A 64 -5.65 5.65 0.60
N PHE A 65 -6.51 4.62 0.71
CA PHE A 65 -7.72 4.48 -0.10
C PHE A 65 -8.66 5.67 0.08
N TYR A 66 -8.93 6.11 1.31
CA TYR A 66 -9.78 7.27 1.56
C TYR A 66 -9.20 8.58 1.04
N THR A 67 -7.87 8.66 0.92
CA THR A 67 -7.19 9.86 0.40
C THR A 67 -7.24 9.92 -1.13
N PHE A 68 -7.16 8.78 -1.83
CA PHE A 68 -7.18 8.74 -3.30
C PHE A 68 -7.84 7.48 -3.89
N PRO A 69 -9.18 7.32 -3.79
CA PRO A 69 -9.85 6.06 -4.16
C PRO A 69 -9.58 5.58 -5.60
N GLN A 70 -9.42 6.51 -6.54
CA GLN A 70 -9.23 6.18 -7.96
C GLN A 70 -7.92 5.44 -8.23
N GLY A 71 -6.89 5.60 -7.40
CA GLY A 71 -5.66 4.83 -7.52
C GLY A 71 -5.83 3.35 -7.17
N HIS A 72 -6.83 3.01 -6.33
CA HIS A 72 -6.89 1.75 -5.59
C HIS A 72 -7.85 0.71 -6.18
N GLN A 73 -8.26 0.89 -7.44
CA GLN A 73 -9.18 -0.04 -8.11
C GLN A 73 -8.61 -1.47 -8.22
N LEU A 74 -7.28 -1.61 -8.30
CA LEU A 74 -6.63 -2.93 -8.35
C LEU A 74 -6.31 -3.52 -6.97
N CYS A 75 -6.52 -2.78 -5.89
CA CYS A 75 -6.23 -3.26 -4.54
C CYS A 75 -7.17 -4.40 -4.11
N ALA A 76 -8.38 -4.45 -4.65
CA ALA A 76 -9.27 -5.59 -4.45
C ALA A 76 -8.65 -6.91 -4.95
N LEU A 77 -7.96 -6.88 -6.09
CA LEU A 77 -7.22 -8.04 -6.60
C LEU A 77 -6.03 -8.37 -5.71
N GLY A 78 -5.23 -7.35 -5.35
CA GLY A 78 -4.07 -7.54 -4.48
C GLY A 78 -4.42 -8.18 -3.14
N PHE A 79 -5.46 -7.72 -2.46
CA PHE A 79 -5.92 -8.34 -1.22
C PHE A 79 -6.49 -9.74 -1.41
N SER A 80 -7.18 -10.00 -2.52
CA SER A 80 -7.66 -11.35 -2.85
C SER A 80 -6.50 -12.32 -3.07
N GLU A 81 -5.42 -11.87 -3.71
CA GLU A 81 -4.20 -12.65 -3.92
C GLU A 81 -3.46 -12.92 -2.61
N ILE A 82 -3.32 -11.91 -1.74
CA ILE A 82 -2.72 -12.06 -0.41
C ILE A 82 -3.53 -13.10 0.38
N ALA A 83 -4.86 -12.97 0.43
CA ALA A 83 -5.72 -13.92 1.12
C ALA A 83 -5.53 -15.34 0.60
N LYS A 84 -5.47 -15.52 -0.72
CA LYS A 84 -5.24 -16.83 -1.34
C LYS A 84 -3.87 -17.41 -0.96
N LYS A 85 -2.81 -16.61 -0.98
CA LYS A 85 -1.47 -17.07 -0.59
C LYS A 85 -1.38 -17.42 0.89
N VAL A 86 -2.02 -16.64 1.78
CA VAL A 86 -2.10 -16.98 3.21
C VAL A 86 -2.91 -18.25 3.43
N GLU A 87 -4.02 -18.45 2.71
CA GLU A 87 -4.83 -19.66 2.84
C GLU A 87 -4.12 -20.92 2.34
N MET A 88 -3.32 -20.80 1.27
CA MET A 88 -2.65 -21.94 0.64
C MET A 88 -1.29 -22.29 1.26
N ARG A 89 -0.76 -21.46 2.16
CA ARG A 89 0.58 -21.70 2.73
C ARG A 89 0.57 -22.84 3.75
N LYS A 90 1.76 -23.40 3.99
CA LYS A 90 1.91 -24.49 4.96
C LYS A 90 1.61 -23.99 6.37
N TRP A 91 0.88 -24.83 7.11
CA TRP A 91 0.62 -24.60 8.53
C TRP A 91 1.93 -24.53 9.32
N ARG A 92 2.00 -23.56 10.24
CA ARG A 92 3.08 -23.43 11.23
C ARG A 92 2.52 -22.94 12.56
N VAL A 93 3.23 -23.24 13.64
CA VAL A 93 2.83 -22.87 15.02
C VAL A 93 2.79 -21.35 15.24
N ASP A 94 3.63 -20.59 14.53
CA ASP A 94 3.77 -19.14 14.67
C ASP A 94 2.82 -18.34 13.76
N ARG A 95 1.75 -19.00 13.26
CA ARG A 95 0.80 -18.48 12.27
C ARG A 95 -0.65 -18.82 12.63
N GLU A 96 -0.97 -18.79 13.91
CA GLU A 96 -2.33 -19.07 14.40
C GLU A 96 -3.37 -18.09 13.85
N GLY A 97 -2.95 -16.89 13.46
CA GLY A 97 -3.80 -15.87 12.86
C GLY A 97 -4.13 -16.05 11.37
N ASP A 98 -3.69 -17.11 10.70
CA ASP A 98 -3.88 -17.28 9.24
C ASP A 98 -5.35 -17.22 8.82
N ASN A 99 -6.22 -17.93 9.53
CA ASN A 99 -7.65 -17.95 9.22
C ASN A 99 -8.29 -16.55 9.39
N GLU A 100 -7.87 -15.82 10.44
CA GLU A 100 -8.37 -14.47 10.69
C GLU A 100 -7.87 -13.48 9.62
N ALA A 101 -6.58 -13.54 9.29
CA ALA A 101 -5.96 -12.73 8.26
C ALA A 101 -6.59 -12.95 6.89
N VAL A 102 -6.84 -14.21 6.49
CA VAL A 102 -7.53 -14.55 5.23
C VAL A 102 -8.90 -13.89 5.16
N ASN A 103 -9.69 -14.00 6.23
CA ASN A 103 -11.02 -13.41 6.27
C ASN A 103 -10.98 -11.87 6.25
N ALA A 104 -10.02 -11.27 6.95
CA ALA A 104 -9.82 -9.83 6.95
C ALA A 104 -9.46 -9.32 5.55
N PHE A 105 -8.50 -9.95 4.86
CA PHE A 105 -8.12 -9.56 3.50
C PHE A 105 -9.23 -9.76 2.48
N ARG A 106 -10.01 -10.85 2.58
CA ARG A 106 -11.20 -11.06 1.74
C ARG A 106 -12.25 -9.97 1.95
N ASN A 107 -12.48 -9.59 3.21
CA ASN A 107 -13.39 -8.51 3.54
C ASN A 107 -12.93 -7.18 2.92
N GLU A 108 -11.65 -6.83 3.05
CA GLU A 108 -11.11 -5.61 2.43
C GLU A 108 -11.25 -5.61 0.92
N ALA A 109 -10.92 -6.74 0.28
CA ALA A 109 -11.09 -6.89 -1.17
C ALA A 109 -12.54 -6.65 -1.60
N TRP A 110 -13.50 -7.19 -0.84
CA TRP A 110 -14.92 -7.00 -1.11
C TRP A 110 -15.36 -5.55 -0.93
N ILE A 111 -14.94 -4.88 0.15
CA ILE A 111 -15.26 -3.47 0.38
C ILE A 111 -14.76 -2.61 -0.79
N ILE A 112 -13.51 -2.79 -1.20
CA ILE A 112 -12.89 -2.01 -2.28
C ILE A 112 -13.58 -2.27 -3.62
N ALA A 113 -13.93 -3.52 -3.92
CA ALA A 113 -14.60 -3.88 -5.16
C ALA A 113 -16.02 -3.30 -5.29
N ASN A 114 -16.63 -2.88 -4.18
CA ASN A 114 -17.99 -2.34 -4.11
C ASN A 114 -18.04 -0.87 -3.65
N ALA A 115 -16.88 -0.20 -3.57
CA ALA A 115 -16.76 1.22 -3.22
C ALA A 115 -16.85 2.11 -4.46
#